data_AF-A0A920TNF2-F1
#
_entry.id   AF-A0A920TNF2-F1
#
_cell.length_a   1.000
_cell.length_b   1.000
_cell.length_c   1.000
_cell.angle_alpha   90.00
_cell.angle_beta   90.00
_cell.angle_gamma   90.00
#
_symmetry.space_group_name_H-M   'P 1'
#
loop_
_entity.id
_entity.type
_entity.pdbx_description
1 polymer ?
#
loop_
_entity_poly.entity_id
_entity_poly.type
_entity_poly.pdbx_seq_one_letter_code
_entity_poly.pdbx_strand_id
1 'polypeptide(L)' 'MTAGGPGVAGIDGMIEPEEAAEDVLDAIEKDRFLVTPHAEVLEYVKRKGTDRDRWISGMQRLHGRLKK' A
#
# COMPACT_ATOMS: atom_id res chain seq x y z
N MET A 1 -3.66 -9.82 6.61
CA MET A 1 -3.59 -11.14 7.25
C MET A 1 -3.45 -12.22 6.19
N THR A 2 -2.23 -12.61 5.82
CA THR A 2 -1.99 -13.65 4.80
C THR A 2 -1.47 -14.91 5.48
N ALA A 3 -2.11 -16.05 5.18
CA ALA A 3 -1.90 -17.35 5.83
C ALA A 3 -0.49 -17.98 5.63
N GLY A 4 0.48 -17.26 5.06
CA GLY A 4 1.82 -17.77 4.72
C GLY A 4 2.96 -16.76 4.88
N GLY A 5 2.81 -15.80 5.81
CA GLY A 5 3.77 -14.69 5.98
C GLY A 5 3.31 -13.41 5.28
N PRO A 6 4.10 -12.32 5.29
CA PRO A 6 3.66 -10.98 4.89
C PRO A 6 3.20 -10.89 3.42
N GLY A 7 3.67 -11.80 2.56
CA GLY A 7 3.35 -11.81 1.14
C GLY A 7 3.67 -10.48 0.46
N VAL A 8 2.89 -10.12 -0.56
CA VAL A 8 3.01 -8.82 -1.24
C VAL A 8 2.70 -7.65 -0.29
N ALA A 9 1.92 -7.89 0.77
CA ALA A 9 1.44 -6.86 1.67
C ALA A 9 2.50 -6.36 2.66
N GLY A 10 3.59 -7.10 2.88
CA GLY A 10 4.67 -6.68 3.79
C GLY A 10 5.96 -6.27 3.11
N ILE A 11 5.95 -6.03 1.80
CA ILE A 11 7.17 -5.62 1.05
C ILE A 11 7.69 -4.27 1.58
N ASP A 12 6.78 -3.35 1.86
CA ASP A 12 7.11 -2.02 2.36
C ASP A 12 6.97 -1.92 3.90
N GLY A 13 6.95 -3.08 4.56
CA GLY A 13 6.78 -3.19 6.00
C GLY A 13 5.31 -3.22 6.43
N MET A 14 5.11 -3.51 7.71
CA MET A 14 3.84 -3.38 8.41
C MET A 14 4.03 -2.32 9.48
N ILE A 15 3.02 -1.49 9.69
CA ILE A 15 2.97 -0.51 10.79
C ILE A 15 2.09 -1.02 11.91
N GLU A 16 2.33 -0.52 13.12
CA GLU A 16 1.48 -0.80 14.26
C GLU A 16 0.12 -0.08 14.11
N PRO A 17 -0.95 -0.60 14.74
CA PRO A 17 -2.27 0.02 14.69
C PRO A 17 -2.29 1.47 15.20
N GLU A 18 -1.47 1.77 16.20
CA GLU A 18 -1.33 3.10 16.79
C GLU A 18 -0.78 4.10 15.76
N GLU A 19 0.25 3.72 15.00
CA GLU A 19 0.81 4.55 13.93
C GLU A 19 -0.23 4.82 12.84
N ALA A 20 -0.99 3.80 12.44
CA ALA A 20 -2.07 3.95 11.46
C ALA A 20 -3.19 4.88 11.97
N ALA A 21 -3.46 4.89 13.27
CA ALA A 21 -4.47 5.76 13.88
C ALA A 21 -4.01 7.23 13.90
N GLU A 22 -2.73 7.49 14.15
CA GLU A 22 -2.14 8.84 14.08
C GLU A 22 -2.33 9.47 12.69
N ASP A 23 -2.11 8.71 11.61
CA ASP A 23 -2.31 9.19 10.24
C ASP A 23 -3.77 9.56 9.93
N VAL A 24 -4.72 8.85 10.53
CA VAL A 24 -6.16 9.14 10.40
C VAL A 24 -6.52 10.42 11.14
N LEU A 25 -5.99 10.60 12.37
CA LEU A 25 -6.21 11.83 13.14
C LEU A 25 -5.62 13.04 12.41
N ASP A 26 -4.39 12.92 11.89
CA ASP A 26 -3.73 13.95 11.07
C ASP A 26 -4.58 14.33 9.85
N ALA A 27 -5.18 13.34 9.18
CA ALA A 27 -6.03 13.57 8.03
C ALA A 27 -7.33 14.29 8.39
N ILE A 28 -7.93 13.97 9.55
CA ILE A 28 -9.13 14.66 10.04
C ILE A 28 -8.80 16.13 10.34
N GLU A 29 -7.70 16.40 11.05
CA GLU A 29 -7.27 17.77 11.38
C GLU A 29 -6.98 18.62 10.13
N LYS A 30 -6.54 17.98 9.04
CA LYS A 30 -6.18 18.63 7.77
C LYS A 30 -7.27 18.58 6.70
N ASP A 31 -8.49 18.12 7.03
CA ASP A 31 -9.60 17.91 6.09
C ASP A 31 -9.18 17.10 4.83
N ARG A 32 -8.32 16.09 5.01
CA ARG A 32 -7.80 15.25 3.93
C ARG A 32 -8.63 13.97 3.82
N PHE A 33 -9.34 13.84 2.71
CA PHE A 33 -10.19 12.65 2.46
C PHE A 33 -9.39 11.36 2.27
N LEU A 34 -8.32 11.37 1.47
CA LEU A 34 -7.51 10.18 1.19
C LEU A 34 -6.39 10.05 2.22
N VAL A 35 -6.54 9.10 3.13
CA VAL A 35 -5.51 8.72 4.12
C VAL A 35 -4.68 7.57 3.54
N THR A 36 -3.36 7.72 3.57
CA THR A 36 -2.42 6.67 3.15
C THR A 36 -1.45 6.41 4.30
N PRO A 37 -1.62 5.32 5.07
CA PRO A 37 -0.77 5.04 6.24
C PRO A 37 0.71 4.79 5.91
N HIS A 38 1.01 4.65 4.62
CA HIS A 38 2.36 4.70 4.11
C HIS A 38 2.45 5.66 2.93
N ALA A 39 3.53 6.44 2.86
CA ALA A 39 3.70 7.47 1.84
C ALA A 39 3.78 6.87 0.41
N GLU A 40 4.36 5.69 0.26
CA GLU A 40 4.46 4.96 -1.02
C GLU A 40 3.10 4.52 -1.58
N VAL A 41 2.09 4.32 -0.72
CA VAL A 41 0.75 3.92 -1.15
C VAL A 41 0.12 5.01 -2.02
N LEU A 42 0.42 6.29 -1.77
CA LEU A 42 -0.07 7.37 -2.62
C LEU A 42 0.48 7.25 -4.05
N GLU A 43 1.75 6.86 -4.20
CA GLU A 43 2.36 6.60 -5.50
C GLU A 43 1.75 5.36 -6.16
N TYR A 44 1.38 4.33 -5.39
CA TYR A 44 0.68 3.16 -5.90
C TYR A 44 -0.71 3.50 -6.42
N VAL A 45 -1.46 4.34 -5.71
CA VAL A 45 -2.76 4.85 -6.16
C VAL A 45 -2.61 5.60 -7.48
N LYS A 46 -1.63 6.51 -7.58
CA LYS A 46 -1.32 7.24 -8.81
C LYS A 46 -0.99 6.29 -9.97
N ARG A 47 -0.03 5.39 -9.80
CA ARG A 47 0.38 4.43 -10.84
C ARG A 47 -0.77 3.54 -11.31
N LYS A 48 -1.57 3.02 -10.36
CA LYS A 48 -2.76 2.21 -10.65
C LYS A 48 -3.84 2.97 -11.42
N GLY A 49 -3.94 4.29 -11.19
CA GLY A 49 -4.88 5.19 -11.84
C GLY A 49 -4.44 5.61 -13.25
N THR A 50 -3.15 5.88 -13.45
CA THR A 50 -2.62 6.40 -14.73
C THR A 50 -2.54 5.34 -15.83
N ASP A 51 -2.11 4.12 -15.50
CA ASP A 51 -1.94 3.04 -16.48
C ASP A 51 -2.21 1.68 -15.83
N ARG A 52 -3.42 1.16 -16.09
CA ARG A 52 -3.90 -0.06 -15.45
C ARG A 52 -3.19 -1.32 -15.96
N ASP A 53 -2.93 -1.41 -17.26
CA ASP A 53 -2.35 -2.60 -17.87
C ASP A 53 -0.88 -2.76 -17.46
N ARG A 54 -0.14 -1.65 -17.43
CA ARG A 54 1.22 -1.61 -16.90
C ARG A 54 1.25 -1.97 -15.41
N TRP A 55 0.30 -1.47 -14.62
CA TRP A 55 0.19 -1.82 -13.20
C TRP A 55 -0.02 -3.33 -13.01
N ILE A 56 -0.99 -3.93 -13.70
CA ILE A 56 -1.29 -5.38 -13.60
C ILE A 56 -0.06 -6.21 -13.99
N SER A 57 0.59 -5.86 -15.10
CA SER A 57 1.80 -6.54 -15.57
C SER A 57 2.93 -6.46 -14.54
N GLY A 58 3.09 -5.32 -13.88
CA GLY A 58 4.05 -5.13 -12.79
C GLY A 58 3.75 -6.00 -11.57
N MET A 59 2.48 -6.03 -11.13
CA MET A 59 2.06 -6.83 -9.97
C MET A 59 2.21 -8.34 -10.20
N GLN A 60 1.92 -8.83 -11.41
CA GLN A 60 2.14 -10.23 -11.76
C GLN A 60 3.62 -10.62 -11.69
N ARG A 61 4.52 -9.75 -12.19
CA ARG A 61 5.97 -9.98 -12.10
C ARG A 61 6.45 -9.99 -10.65
N LEU A 62 5.98 -9.05 -9.83
CA LEU A 62 6.32 -8.96 -8.41
C LEU A 62 5.88 -10.22 -7.65
N HIS A 63 4.63 -10.64 -7.84
CA HIS A 63 4.09 -11.84 -7.23
C HIS A 63 4.86 -13.11 -7.65
N GLY A 64 5.30 -13.19 -8.92
CA GLY A 64 6.16 -14.28 -9.39
C GLY A 64 7.54 -14.32 -8.70
N ARG A 65 8.09 -13.19 -8.29
CA ARG A 65 9.35 -13.12 -7.53
C ARG A 65 9.20 -13.60 -6.08
N LEU A 66 8.07 -13.29 -5.45
CA LEU A 66 7.80 -13.65 -4.05
C LEU A 66 7.36 -15.10 -3.83
N LYS A 67 6.93 -15.79 -4.90
CA LYS A 67 6.56 -17.21 -4.87
C LYS A 67 7.76 -18.16 -4.98
N LYS A 68 8.95 -17.65 -5.29
CA LYS A 68 10.21 -18.40 -5.31
C LYS A 68 10.89 -18.30 -3.96
#